data_AF-A0A958IVE7-F1
#
_entry.id   AF-A0A958IVE7-F1
#
_cell.length_a   1.000
_cell.length_b   1.000
_cell.length_c   1.000
_cell.angle_alpha   90.00
_cell.angle_beta   90.00
_cell.angle_gamma   90.00
#
_symmetry.space_group_name_H-M   'P 1'
#
loop_
_entity.id
_entity.type
_entity.pdbx_description
1 polymer ?
#
loop_
_entity_poly.entity_id
_entity_poly.type
_entity_poly.pdbx_seq_one_letter_code
_entity_poly.pdbx_strand_id
1 'polypeptide(L)'
;RSEPHFDLMQQYYNWDMQKVLSLGILAELHGIPSPKEDLSGDKVYDAYVNNEWERIVRYCEFDVATTLNLWNKVYRYEPVIGESNYDFSGAGRK
;
A
#
# COMPACT_ATOMS: atom_id res chain seq x y z
N ARG A 1 16.64 -19.15 12.04
CA ARG A 1 15.77 -18.07 11.51
C ARG A 1 14.61 -18.75 10.82
N SER A 2 13.42 -18.70 11.40
CA SER A 2 12.26 -19.50 10.97
C SER A 2 11.08 -18.66 10.47
N GLU A 3 11.29 -17.35 10.23
CA GLU A 3 10.25 -16.49 9.67
C GLU A 3 10.50 -16.28 8.17
N PRO A 4 9.62 -16.83 7.30
CA PRO A 4 9.73 -16.66 5.86
C PRO A 4 9.27 -15.25 5.42
N HIS A 5 9.91 -14.72 4.39
CA HIS A 5 9.49 -13.49 3.73
C HIS A 5 8.36 -13.78 2.74
N PHE A 6 7.17 -13.21 2.98
CA PHE A 6 6.00 -13.37 2.11
C PHE A 6 5.88 -12.18 1.16
N ASP A 7 6.14 -12.40 -0.12
CA ASP A 7 5.85 -11.42 -1.17
C ASP A 7 4.38 -11.59 -1.64
N LEU A 8 3.52 -10.64 -1.29
CA LEU A 8 2.09 -10.70 -1.62
C LEU A 8 1.83 -10.76 -3.12
N MET A 9 2.58 -10.01 -3.92
CA MET A 9 2.37 -9.94 -5.36
C MET A 9 2.71 -11.29 -5.98
N GLN A 10 3.85 -11.86 -5.61
CA GLN A 10 4.27 -13.16 -6.09
C GLN A 10 3.27 -14.27 -5.71
N GLN A 11 2.74 -14.24 -4.49
CA GLN A 11 1.70 -15.17 -4.05
C GLN A 11 0.40 -14.96 -4.85
N TYR A 12 0.01 -13.71 -5.11
CA TYR A 12 -1.24 -13.38 -5.79
C TYR A 12 -1.27 -13.87 -7.24
N TYR A 13 -0.15 -13.69 -7.97
CA TYR A 13 -0.06 -14.12 -9.38
C TYR A 13 0.39 -15.56 -9.55
N ASN A 14 0.56 -16.32 -8.46
CA ASN A 14 1.05 -17.69 -8.48
C ASN A 14 2.32 -17.83 -9.34
N TRP A 15 3.25 -16.91 -9.15
CA TRP A 15 4.53 -16.85 -9.88
C TRP A 15 4.43 -16.58 -11.40
N ASP A 16 3.25 -16.24 -11.92
CA ASP A 16 3.05 -15.82 -13.31
C ASP A 16 3.31 -14.32 -13.47
N MET A 17 4.53 -13.97 -13.86
CA MET A 17 4.97 -12.58 -14.01
C MET A 17 4.24 -11.82 -15.13
N GLN A 18 3.52 -12.49 -16.04
CA GLN A 18 2.77 -11.81 -17.09
C GLN A 18 1.46 -11.19 -16.60
N LYS A 19 1.01 -11.57 -15.39
CA LYS A 19 -0.27 -11.14 -14.81
C LYS A 19 -0.14 -10.05 -13.75
N VAL A 20 1.05 -9.51 -13.54
CA VAL A 20 1.31 -8.57 -12.44
C VAL A 20 0.52 -7.27 -12.65
N LEU A 21 -0.44 -7.02 -11.75
CA LEU A 21 -1.15 -5.75 -11.62
C LEU A 21 -0.44 -4.86 -10.61
N SER A 22 -0.71 -3.55 -10.63
CA SER A 22 -0.21 -2.65 -9.60
C SER A 22 -0.94 -2.86 -8.27
N LEU A 23 -0.30 -2.47 -7.16
CA LEU A 23 -0.90 -2.50 -5.82
C LEU A 23 -2.27 -1.78 -5.79
N GLY A 24 -2.36 -0.62 -6.47
CA GLY A 24 -3.60 0.14 -6.56
C GLY A 24 -4.72 -0.60 -7.30
N ILE A 25 -4.43 -1.37 -8.35
CA ILE A 25 -5.45 -2.19 -9.03
C ILE A 25 -5.94 -3.30 -8.12
N LEU A 26 -5.03 -3.97 -7.40
CA LEU A 26 -5.41 -5.00 -6.43
C LEU A 26 -6.27 -4.44 -5.30
N ALA A 27 -5.92 -3.27 -4.77
CA ALA A 27 -6.70 -2.61 -3.73
C ALA A 27 -8.13 -2.32 -4.19
N GLU A 28 -8.29 -1.76 -5.39
CA GLU A 28 -9.60 -1.48 -5.99
C GLU A 28 -10.42 -2.75 -6.23
N LEU A 29 -9.80 -3.80 -6.78
CA LEU A 29 -10.44 -5.09 -7.00
C LEU A 29 -11.00 -5.69 -5.71
N HIS A 30 -10.29 -5.49 -4.59
CA HIS A 30 -10.68 -5.97 -3.27
C HIS A 30 -11.45 -4.94 -2.45
N GLY A 31 -11.84 -3.79 -3.01
CA GLY A 31 -12.55 -2.74 -2.27
C GLY A 31 -11.81 -2.26 -1.02
N ILE A 32 -10.47 -2.32 -1.03
CA ILE A 32 -9.62 -1.78 0.03
C ILE A 32 -9.43 -0.30 -0.30
N PRO A 33 -9.78 0.62 0.61
CA PRO A 33 -9.50 2.03 0.42
C PRO A 33 -7.98 2.19 0.30
N SER A 34 -7.54 2.49 -0.90
CA SER A 34 -6.21 2.98 -1.22
C SER A 34 -6.40 4.45 -1.54
N PRO A 35 -5.61 5.37 -0.97
CA PRO A 35 -5.66 6.77 -1.36
C PRO A 35 -5.00 6.88 -2.72
N LYS A 36 -5.80 6.63 -3.75
CA LYS A 36 -5.37 6.73 -5.14
C LYS A 36 -5.15 8.16 -5.61
N GLU A 37 -5.38 9.16 -4.77
CA GLU A 37 -5.65 10.49 -5.31
C GLU A 37 -4.45 11.43 -5.36
N ASP A 38 -3.40 11.22 -4.55
CA ASP A 38 -2.38 12.26 -4.42
C ASP A 38 -1.07 11.98 -5.17
N LEU A 39 -0.47 10.79 -5.09
CA LEU A 39 0.85 10.54 -5.71
C LEU A 39 0.92 9.15 -6.37
N SER A 40 1.47 9.08 -7.59
CA SER A 40 1.80 7.82 -8.27
C SER A 40 3.30 7.55 -8.25
N GLY A 41 3.70 6.28 -8.37
CA GLY A 41 5.11 5.88 -8.26
C GLY A 41 6.06 6.60 -9.23
N ASP A 42 5.59 6.95 -10.44
CA ASP A 42 6.35 7.71 -11.43
C ASP A 42 6.53 9.20 -11.06
N LYS A 43 5.76 9.71 -10.09
CA LYS A 43 5.79 11.11 -9.63
C LYS A 43 6.59 11.32 -8.35
N VAL A 44 7.09 10.25 -7.74
CA VAL A 44 7.87 10.33 -6.50
C VAL A 44 9.14 11.16 -6.69
N TYR A 45 9.81 11.04 -7.83
CA TYR A 45 11.00 11.84 -8.14
C TYR A 45 10.68 13.33 -8.27
N ASP A 46 9.60 13.67 -8.99
CA ASP A 46 9.17 15.06 -9.15
C ASP A 46 8.80 15.68 -7.80
N ALA A 47 8.05 14.95 -6.96
CA ALA A 47 7.71 15.36 -5.60
C ALA A 47 8.96 15.58 -4.74
N TYR A 48 9.97 14.72 -4.87
CA TYR A 48 11.25 14.84 -4.17
C TYR A 48 11.98 16.14 -4.57
N VAL A 49 12.09 16.41 -5.86
CA VAL A 49 12.73 17.63 -6.39
C VAL A 49 11.99 18.90 -5.93
N ASN A 50 10.66 18.82 -5.83
CA ASN A 50 9.81 19.91 -5.35
C ASN A 50 9.77 20.05 -3.81
N ASN A 51 10.52 19.22 -3.06
CA ASN A 51 10.54 19.20 -1.59
C ASN A 51 9.17 18.89 -0.95
N GLU A 52 8.33 18.10 -1.61
CA GLU A 52 7.00 17.68 -1.13
C GLU A 52 7.09 16.48 -0.18
N TRP A 53 7.89 16.60 0.88
CA TRP A 53 8.25 15.50 1.77
C TRP A 53 7.05 14.83 2.45
N GLU A 54 6.09 15.63 2.92
CA GLU A 54 4.90 15.12 3.61
C GLU A 54 4.05 14.26 2.68
N ARG A 55 3.96 14.62 1.40
CA ARG A 55 3.24 13.88 0.36
C ARG A 55 3.90 12.53 0.09
N ILE A 56 5.24 12.48 0.06
CA ILE A 56 6.01 11.24 -0.10
C ILE A 56 5.84 10.33 1.12
N VAL A 57 5.93 10.88 2.34
CA VAL A 57 5.72 10.11 3.58
C VAL A 57 4.33 9.49 3.57
N ARG A 58 3.30 10.29 3.29
CA ARG A 58 1.91 9.84 3.22
C ARG A 58 1.72 8.73 2.19
N TYR A 59 2.32 8.87 1.01
CA TYR A 59 2.31 7.85 -0.05
C TYR A 59 2.89 6.52 0.45
N CYS A 60 4.08 6.52 1.05
CA CYS A 60 4.73 5.31 1.54
C CYS A 60 3.93 4.63 2.67
N GLU A 61 3.38 5.40 3.59
CA GLU A 61 2.56 4.88 4.69
C GLU A 61 1.31 4.15 4.19
N PHE A 62 0.68 4.70 3.16
CA PHE A 62 -0.49 4.08 2.57
C PHE A 62 -0.18 2.85 1.71
N ASP A 63 0.98 2.79 1.05
CA ASP A 63 1.45 1.58 0.38
C ASP A 63 1.61 0.43 1.40
N VAL A 64 2.14 0.73 2.60
CA VAL A 64 2.26 -0.24 3.69
C VAL A 64 0.88 -0.66 4.24
N ALA A 65 0.00 0.31 4.49
CA ALA A 65 -1.36 0.02 4.99
C ALA A 65 -2.17 -0.82 3.99
N THR A 66 -2.07 -0.50 2.70
CA THR A 66 -2.73 -1.24 1.60
C THR A 66 -2.20 -2.66 1.51
N THR A 67 -0.87 -2.82 1.58
CA THR A 67 -0.21 -4.15 1.60
C THR A 67 -0.71 -4.99 2.78
N LEU A 68 -0.76 -4.42 3.98
CA LEU A 68 -1.28 -5.12 5.16
C LEU A 68 -2.76 -5.52 5.01
N ASN A 69 -3.59 -4.63 4.47
CA ASN A 69 -5.01 -4.92 4.25
C ASN A 69 -5.23 -5.99 3.18
N LEU A 70 -4.41 -6.03 2.13
CA LEU A 70 -4.43 -7.12 1.15
C LEU A 70 -4.05 -8.44 1.81
N TRP A 71 -2.99 -8.46 2.64
CA TRP A 71 -2.62 -9.64 3.39
C TRP A 71 -3.77 -10.15 4.27
N ASN A 72 -4.35 -9.28 5.09
CA ASN A 72 -5.43 -9.62 5.99
C ASN A 72 -6.65 -10.14 5.23
N LYS A 73 -7.08 -9.43 4.19
CA LYS A 73 -8.30 -9.78 3.43
C LYS A 73 -8.13 -11.03 2.57
N VAL A 74 -7.02 -11.12 1.81
CA VAL A 74 -6.85 -12.16 0.79
C VAL A 74 -6.31 -13.46 1.38
N TYR A 75 -5.42 -13.38 2.37
CA TYR A 75 -4.71 -14.57 2.89
C TYR A 75 -5.13 -14.98 4.30
N ARG A 76 -5.54 -14.02 5.15
CA ARG A 76 -6.03 -14.32 6.51
C ARG A 76 -7.55 -14.34 6.64
N TYR A 77 -8.28 -13.89 5.62
CA TYR A 77 -9.74 -13.72 5.66
C TYR A 77 -10.22 -12.84 6.83
N GLU A 78 -9.40 -11.86 7.18
CA GLU A 78 -9.65 -10.88 8.24
C GLU A 78 -10.26 -9.58 7.68
N PRO A 79 -10.99 -8.81 8.49
CA PRO A 79 -11.53 -7.54 8.07
C PRO A 79 -10.43 -6.52 7.73
N VAL A 80 -10.75 -5.63 6.79
CA VAL A 80 -9.91 -4.49 6.43
C VAL A 80 -9.84 -3.54 7.63
N ILE A 81 -8.62 -3.10 7.95
CA ILE A 81 -8.37 -2.09 8.96
C ILE A 81 -8.72 -0.73 8.35
N GLY A 82 -9.67 -0.03 8.97
CA GLY A 82 -10.08 1.31 8.54
C GLY A 82 -9.01 2.35 8.83
N GLU A 83 -8.96 3.42 8.02
CA GLU A 83 -7.93 4.46 8.07
C GLU A 83 -7.71 5.05 9.47
N SER A 84 -8.79 5.27 10.22
CA SER A 84 -8.76 5.83 11.58
C SER A 84 -8.04 4.97 12.62
N ASN A 85 -7.68 3.72 12.28
CA ASN A 85 -6.93 2.82 13.16
C ASN A 85 -5.43 2.79 12.86
N TYR A 86 -4.96 3.54 11.85
CA TYR A 86 -3.54 3.72 11.59
C TYR A 86 -3.03 4.99 12.28
N ASP A 87 -1.88 4.87 12.93
CA ASP A 87 -1.14 6.01 13.47
C ASP A 87 -0.13 6.48 12.40
N PHE A 88 -0.61 7.35 11.51
CA PHE A 88 0.20 7.91 10.43
C PHE A 88 1.01 9.12 10.90
N SER A 89 2.22 9.26 10.36
CA SER A 89 3.12 10.36 10.67
C SER A 89 2.45 11.68 10.34
N GLY A 90 2.37 12.57 11.33
CA GLY A 90 1.81 13.92 11.14
C GLY A 90 0.31 14.06 11.40
N ALA A 91 -0.44 12.97 11.66
CA ALA A 91 -1.87 13.02 12.00
C ALA A 91 -2.20 13.74 13.35
N GLY A 92 -1.21 14.31 14.03
CA GLY A 92 -1.35 15.06 15.27
C GLY A 92 -0.43 16.29 15.42
N ARG A 93 0.26 16.73 14.35
CA ARG A 93 1.03 17.99 14.40
C ARG A 93 0.17 19.13 13.86
N LYS A 94 -0.56 19.79 14.77
CA LYS A 94 -1.00 21.17 14.58
C LYS A 94 0.16 22.12 14.85
#